data_AF-A0A0F9A8T9-F1
#
_entry.id   AF-A0A0F9A8T9-F1
#
_cell.length_a   1.000
_cell.length_b   1.000
_cell.length_c   1.000
_cell.angle_alpha   90.00
_cell.angle_beta   90.00
_cell.angle_gamma   90.00
#
_symmetry.space_group_name_H-M   'P 1'
#
loop_
_entity.id
_entity.type
_entity.pdbx_description
1 polymer ?
#
loop_
_entity_poly.entity_id
_entity_poly.type
_entity_poly.pdbx_seq_one_letter_code
_entity_poly.pdbx_strand_id
1 'polypeptide(L)' 'MSDITVVYYTSNYMTGKFIEKTKEQLLSVIGDLPLISVSHKPMNFGTNICVGDVGRSHLNIYRQILVGARGARTK' A
#
# COMPACT_ATOMS: atom_id res chain seq x y z
N MET A 1 -10.50 2.01 17.41
CA MET A 1 -10.35 1.87 15.94
C MET A 1 -10.23 3.26 15.39
N SER A 2 -9.20 3.53 14.58
CA SER A 2 -9.06 4.80 13.85
C SER A 2 -10.21 4.93 12.85
N ASP A 3 -10.62 6.16 12.55
CA ASP A 3 -11.57 6.47 11.47
C ASP A 3 -10.85 6.58 10.10
N ILE A 4 -9.51 6.51 10.10
CA ILE A 4 -8.68 6.62 8.89
C ILE A 4 -7.67 5.45 8.82
N THR A 5 -7.51 4.88 7.63
CA THR A 5 -6.49 3.87 7.28
C THR A 5 -5.78 4.33 6.02
N VAL A 6 -4.45 4.25 6.02
CA VAL A 6 -3.64 4.56 4.84
C VAL A 6 -3.56 3.32 3.96
N VAL A 7 -3.91 3.48 2.69
CA VAL A 7 -3.74 2.46 1.65
C VAL A 7 -2.59 2.85 0.74
N TYR A 8 -1.51 2.07 0.77
CA TYR A 8 -0.35 2.21 -0.10
C TYR A 8 -0.42 1.15 -1.20
N TYR A 9 -0.50 1.53 -2.47
CA TYR A 9 -0.49 0.57 -3.59
C TYR A 9 0.81 0.65 -4.38
N THR A 10 1.30 -0.50 -4.88
CA THR A 10 2.50 -0.53 -5.72
C THR A 10 2.55 -1.75 -6.63
N SER A 11 3.06 -1.57 -7.85
CA SER A 11 3.40 -2.70 -8.73
C SER A 11 4.77 -3.33 -8.41
N ASN A 12 5.48 -2.83 -7.39
CA ASN A 12 6.87 -3.20 -7.07
C ASN A 12 7.87 -3.06 -8.24
N TYR A 13 7.51 -2.26 -9.26
CA TYR A 13 8.37 -2.01 -10.42
C TYR A 13 9.46 -0.98 -10.11
N MET A 14 9.12 0.08 -9.40
CA MET A 14 10.08 1.10 -8.99
C MET A 14 10.92 0.58 -7.81
N THR A 15 12.24 0.72 -7.92
CA THR A 15 13.21 0.30 -6.90
C THR A 15 14.20 1.42 -6.61
N GLY A 16 14.99 1.27 -5.54
CA GLY A 16 16.08 2.18 -5.20
C GLY A 16 15.67 3.34 -4.28
N LYS A 17 16.57 4.33 -4.15
CA LYS A 17 16.50 5.38 -3.11
C LYS A 17 15.19 6.16 -3.09
N PHE A 18 14.58 6.38 -4.25
CA PHE A 18 13.33 7.13 -4.34
C PHE A 18 12.21 6.44 -3.56
N ILE A 19 11.95 5.15 -3.82
CA ILE A 19 10.85 4.44 -3.15
C ILE A 19 11.13 4.21 -1.67
N GLU A 20 12.40 4.01 -1.30
CA GLU A 20 12.80 3.93 0.11
C GLU A 20 12.52 5.25 0.84
N LYS A 21 12.93 6.38 0.27
CA LYS A 21 12.66 7.71 0.86
C LYS A 21 11.17 8.04 0.94
N THR A 22 10.37 7.64 -0.06
CA THR A 22 8.91 7.80 0.01
C THR A 22 8.30 7.00 1.16
N LYS A 23 8.72 5.74 1.34
CA LYS A 23 8.25 4.90 2.46
C LYS A 23 8.70 5.46 3.81
N GLU A 24 9.97 5.87 3.93
CA GLU A 24 10.51 6.51 5.13
C GLU A 24 9.72 7.77 5.50
N GLN A 25 9.45 8.64 4.52
CA GLN A 25 8.69 9.87 4.75
C GLN A 25 7.22 9.59 5.12
N LEU A 26 6.61 8.54 4.55
CA LEU A 26 5.26 8.14 4.96
C LEU A 26 5.25 7.66 6.41
N LEU A 27 6.20 6.80 6.79
CA LEU A 27 6.30 6.28 8.15
C LEU A 27 6.61 7.37 9.19
N SER A 28 7.30 8.45 8.80
CA SER A 28 7.61 9.55 9.72
C SER A 28 6.41 10.44 10.06
N VAL A 29 5.35 10.42 9.23
CA VAL A 29 4.17 11.30 9.41
C VAL A 29 2.86 10.56 9.69
N ILE A 30 2.79 9.25 9.43
CA ILE A 30 1.56 8.45 9.57
C ILE A 30 1.07 8.29 11.02
N GLY A 31 1.97 8.44 12.00
CA GLY A 31 1.66 8.22 13.41
C GLY A 31 1.15 6.80 13.67
N ASP A 32 0.04 6.68 14.41
CA ASP A 32 -0.57 5.40 14.77
C ASP A 32 -1.65 4.93 13.78
N LEU A 33 -1.79 5.58 12.61
CA LEU A 33 -2.79 5.19 11.63
C LEU A 33 -2.46 3.80 11.05
N PRO A 34 -3.46 2.91 10.90
CA PRO A 34 -3.26 1.64 10.23
C PRO A 34 -2.74 1.85 8.80
N LEU A 35 -1.72 1.07 8.42
CA LEU A 35 -1.16 1.05 7.08
C LEU A 35 -1.46 -0.31 6.43
N ILE A 36 -2.14 -0.28 5.29
CA ILE A 36 -2.33 -1.43 4.42
C ILE A 36 -1.50 -1.20 3.16
N SER A 37 -0.65 -2.15 2.79
CA SER A 37 0.04 -2.15 1.51
C SER A 37 -0.56 -3.17 0.56
N VAL A 38 -0.81 -2.78 -0.69
CA VAL A 38 -1.26 -3.66 -1.76
C VAL A 38 -0.18 -3.72 -2.82
N SER A 39 0.32 -4.92 -3.10
CA SER A 39 1.56 -5.07 -3.86
C SER A 39 1.56 -6.28 -4.79
N HIS A 40 2.32 -6.22 -5.88
CA HIS A 40 2.50 -7.37 -6.78
C HIS A 40 3.46 -8.41 -6.20
N LYS A 41 4.37 -7.99 -5.33
CA LYS A 41 5.34 -8.85 -4.62
C LYS A 41 5.14 -8.71 -3.11
N PRO A 42 5.40 -9.77 -2.32
CA PRO A 42 5.35 -9.68 -0.86
C PRO A 42 6.26 -8.57 -0.33
N MET A 43 5.79 -7.81 0.65
CA MET A 43 6.58 -6.76 1.29
C MET A 43 6.26 -6.60 2.77
N ASN A 44 7.28 -6.23 3.56
CA ASN A 44 7.13 -5.91 4.98
C ASN A 44 6.88 -4.40 5.15
N PHE A 45 5.63 -3.96 4.93
CA PHE A 45 5.25 -2.55 5.02
C PHE A 45 3.77 -2.40 5.42
N GLY A 46 3.52 -2.26 6.73
CA GLY A 46 2.17 -2.36 7.28
C GLY A 46 1.58 -3.77 7.09
N THR A 47 0.25 -3.86 7.00
CA THR A 47 -0.45 -5.10 6.66
C THR A 47 -0.43 -5.28 5.14
N ASN A 48 0.35 -6.24 4.64
CA ASN A 48 0.50 -6.44 3.21
C ASN A 48 -0.53 -7.41 2.61
N ILE A 49 -1.19 -6.99 1.53
CA ILE A 49 -2.03 -7.79 0.66
C ILE A 49 -1.31 -7.95 -0.68
N CYS A 50 -0.67 -9.11 -0.88
CA CYS A 50 0.01 -9.42 -2.13
C CYS A 50 -1.01 -9.92 -3.17
N VAL A 51 -1.17 -9.18 -4.27
CA VAL A 51 -2.11 -9.52 -5.36
C VAL A 51 -1.44 -10.30 -6.50
N GLY A 52 -0.14 -10.57 -6.39
CA GLY A 52 0.65 -11.19 -7.46
C GLY A 52 0.88 -10.25 -8.65
N ASP A 53 1.58 -10.74 -9.68
CA ASP A 53 1.84 -9.94 -10.87
C ASP A 53 0.60 -9.88 -11.78
N VAL A 54 -0.23 -8.87 -11.55
CA VAL A 54 -1.46 -8.61 -12.32
C VAL A 54 -1.21 -7.69 -13.53
N GLY A 55 0.04 -7.29 -13.79
CA GLY A 55 0.41 -6.35 -14.85
C GLY A 55 0.16 -4.88 -14.52
N ARG A 56 0.94 -3.98 -15.11
CA ARG A 56 0.81 -2.52 -14.92
C ARG A 56 -0.27 -1.97 -15.86
N SER A 57 -1.37 -1.47 -15.30
CA SER A 57 -2.42 -0.77 -16.04
C SER A 57 -3.17 0.18 -15.11
N HIS A 58 -3.79 1.22 -15.69
CA HIS A 58 -4.65 2.14 -14.93
C HIS A 58 -5.79 1.40 -14.21
N LEU A 59 -6.37 0.39 -14.86
CA LEU A 59 -7.42 -0.44 -14.25
C LEU A 59 -6.92 -1.17 -12.99
N ASN A 60 -5.69 -1.69 -13.03
CA ASN A 60 -5.12 -2.40 -11.88
C ASN A 60 -4.75 -1.47 -10.72
N ILE A 61 -4.52 -0.16 -10.97
CA ILE A 61 -4.38 0.83 -9.89
C ILE A 61 -5.68 0.88 -9.08
N TYR A 62 -6.82 1.07 -9.74
CA TYR A 62 -8.12 1.13 -9.06
C TYR A 62 -8.49 -0.18 -8.38
N ARG A 63 -8.17 -1.33 -9.00
CA ARG A 63 -8.38 -2.65 -8.37
C ARG A 63 -7.55 -2.81 -7.10
N GLN A 64 -6.28 -2.38 -7.10
CA GLN A 64 -5.43 -2.43 -5.91
C GLN A 64 -5.94 -1.50 -4.80
N ILE A 65 -6.37 -0.28 -5.14
CA ILE A 65 -6.98 0.64 -4.17
C ILE A 65 -8.24 0.01 -3.56
N LEU A 66 -9.11 -0.59 -4.37
CA LEU A 66 -10.31 -1.29 -3.90
C LEU A 66 -9.98 -2.47 -2.98
N VAL A 67 -8.95 -3.26 -3.31
CA VAL A 67 -8.48 -4.36 -2.44
C VAL A 67 -8.04 -3.82 -1.08
N GLY A 68 -7.27 -2.73 -1.06
CA GLY A 68 -6.84 -2.09 0.18
C GLY A 68 -8.00 -1.53 0.99
N ALA A 69 -8.96 -0.87 0.32
CA ALA A 69 -10.17 -0.34 0.97
C ALA A 69 -11.03 -1.44 1.59
N ARG A 70 -11.17 -2.60 0.94
CA ARG A 70 -11.86 -3.78 1.51
C ARG A 70 -11.13 -4.39 2.70
N GLY A 71 -9.81 -4.24 2.78
CA GLY A 71 -9.01 -4.67 3.91
C GLY A 71 -9.07 -3.72 5.12
N ALA A 72 -9.46 -2.46 4.90
CA ALA A 72 -9.55 -1.46 5.96
C ALA A 72 -10.69 -1.79 6.94
N ARG A 73 -10.42 -1.57 8.23
CA ARG A 73 -11.38 -1.79 9.33
C ARG A 73 -11.73 -0.51 10.08
N THR A 74 -11.53 0.63 9.42
CA THR A 74 -11.96 1.94 9.92
C THR A 74 -13.48 2.02 9.93
N LYS A 75 -14.02 2.84 10.82
CA LYS A 75 -15.46 3.03 10.96
C LYS A 75 -16.06 3.90 9.86
#